data_AF-A0A1V1P9I2-F1
#
_entry.id   AF-A0A1V1P9I2-F1
#
_cell.length_a   1.000
_cell.length_b   1.000
_cell.length_c   1.000
_cell.angle_alpha   90.00
_cell.angle_beta   90.00
_cell.angle_gamma   90.00
#
_symmetry.space_group_name_H-M   'P 1'
#
loop_
_entity.id
_entity.type
_entity.pdbx_description
1 polymer ?
#
loop_
_entity_poly.entity_id
_entity_poly.type
_entity_poly.pdbx_seq_one_letter_code
_entity_poly.pdbx_strand_id
1 'polypeptide(L)'
;MKKSKWEIAARLARGHFNVEPNLKRIFLLEPLKEQDPEEPIKLLEVVEGTIERGIEPIAFTADPEKGIDYPSMIIEVSPDEFQHICNGEINLKDNGWMVGEELRIA
;
A
#
# COMPACT_ATOMS: atom_id res chain seq x y z
N MET A 1 11.23 11.03 18.56
CA MET A 1 10.00 10.21 18.61
C MET A 1 9.98 9.33 17.37
N LYS A 2 9.58 8.06 17.50
CA LYS A 2 9.33 7.19 16.34
C LYS A 2 8.18 7.80 15.53
N LYS A 3 8.29 7.84 14.20
CA LYS A 3 7.19 8.30 13.35
C LYS A 3 6.04 7.30 13.41
N SER A 4 4.81 7.77 13.27
CA SER A 4 3.65 6.89 13.13
C SER A 4 3.73 6.08 11.83
N LYS A 5 3.02 4.95 11.77
CA LYS A 5 2.91 4.17 10.53
C LYS A 5 2.24 4.98 9.43
N TRP A 6 1.28 5.84 9.76
CA TRP A 6 0.67 6.74 8.80
C TRP A 6 1.70 7.70 8.19
N GLU A 7 2.56 8.32 9.01
CA GLU A 7 3.61 9.21 8.51
C GLU A 7 4.62 8.49 7.61
N ILE A 8 4.96 7.24 7.95
CA ILE A 8 5.81 6.40 7.11
C ILE A 8 5.08 5.99 5.83
N ALA A 9 3.80 5.65 5.89
CA ALA A 9 2.97 5.32 4.73
C ALA A 9 2.88 6.50 3.75
N ALA A 10 2.60 7.71 4.23
CA ALA A 10 2.57 8.92 3.42
C ALA A 10 3.95 9.21 2.77
N ARG A 11 5.04 8.94 3.48
CA ARG A 11 6.41 9.06 2.96
C ARG A 11 6.70 8.02 1.87
N LEU A 12 6.33 6.76 2.10
CA LEU A 12 6.47 5.67 1.11
C LEU A 12 5.67 6.00 -0.15
N ALA A 13 4.39 6.37 0.01
CA ALA A 13 3.51 6.78 -1.07
C ALA A 13 4.12 7.90 -1.93
N ARG A 14 4.66 8.95 -1.28
CA ARG A 14 5.35 10.04 -2.00
C ARG A 14 6.58 9.54 -2.76
N GLY A 15 7.35 8.62 -2.18
CA GLY A 15 8.49 7.99 -2.85
C GLY A 15 8.07 7.25 -4.11
N HIS A 16 6.99 6.47 -4.03
CA HIS A 16 6.45 5.70 -5.15
C HIS A 16 5.95 6.59 -6.27
N PHE A 17 5.14 7.61 -5.97
CA PHE A 17 4.71 8.56 -6.99
C PHE A 17 5.86 9.31 -7.67
N ASN A 18 6.98 9.53 -6.99
CA ASN A 18 8.14 10.19 -7.58
C ASN A 18 8.93 9.29 -8.54
N VAL A 19 8.82 7.97 -8.41
CA VAL A 19 9.62 6.99 -9.16
C VAL A 19 8.79 6.30 -10.24
N GLU A 20 7.51 6.02 -10.00
CA GLU A 20 6.63 5.30 -10.93
C GLU A 20 5.71 6.27 -11.69
N PRO A 21 6.01 6.60 -12.95
CA PRO A 21 5.21 7.55 -13.73
C PRO A 21 3.78 7.07 -14.05
N ASN A 22 3.54 5.76 -14.02
CA ASN A 22 2.22 5.19 -14.32
C ASN A 22 1.35 5.01 -13.07
N LEU A 23 1.87 5.30 -11.88
CA LEU A 23 1.13 5.22 -10.63
C LEU A 23 0.02 6.28 -10.59
N LYS A 24 -1.22 5.81 -10.47
CA LYS A 24 -2.40 6.69 -10.45
C LYS A 24 -2.87 6.99 -9.04
N ARG A 25 -2.87 5.97 -8.19
CA ARG A 25 -3.46 6.03 -6.84
C ARG A 25 -2.70 5.11 -5.89
N ILE A 26 -2.64 5.51 -4.63
CA ILE A 26 -2.13 4.67 -3.55
C ILE A 26 -3.13 4.72 -2.40
N PHE A 27 -3.48 3.57 -1.85
CA PHE A 27 -4.32 3.47 -0.66
C PHE A 27 -3.57 2.77 0.47
N LEU A 28 -3.78 3.26 1.68
CA LEU A 28 -3.38 2.55 2.88
C LEU A 28 -4.44 1.50 3.20
N LEU A 29 -4.07 0.22 3.18
CA LEU A 29 -4.99 -0.86 3.54
C LEU A 29 -5.17 -0.93 5.06
N GLU A 30 -6.42 -1.17 5.47
CA GLU A 30 -6.80 -1.43 6.85
C GLU A 30 -6.87 -2.93 7.14
N PRO A 31 -6.67 -3.37 8.39
CA PRO A 31 -6.38 -2.55 9.57
C PRO A 31 -4.92 -2.09 9.66
N LEU A 32 -4.74 -0.82 10.06
CA LEU A 32 -3.44 -0.27 10.44
C LEU A 32 -3.21 -0.51 11.95
N LYS A 33 -2.56 -1.61 12.32
CA LYS A 33 -2.24 -1.88 13.73
C LYS A 33 -1.06 -1.00 14.17
N GLU A 34 -1.34 0.24 14.54
CA GLU A 34 -0.34 1.27 14.89
C GLU A 34 0.62 0.82 16.00
N GLN A 35 0.10 0.05 16.98
CA GLN A 35 0.85 -0.38 18.16
C GLN A 35 1.70 -1.62 17.95
N ASP A 36 1.52 -2.34 16.84
CA ASP A 36 2.27 -3.56 16.52
C ASP A 36 3.46 -3.22 15.61
N PRO A 37 4.72 -3.29 16.07
CA PRO A 37 5.87 -2.93 15.25
C PRO A 37 6.18 -3.95 14.15
N GLU A 38 5.72 -5.20 14.25
CA GLU A 38 5.97 -6.25 13.28
C GLU A 38 4.91 -6.26 12.16
N GLU A 39 3.72 -5.72 12.44
CA GLU A 39 2.67 -5.58 11.43
C GLU A 39 3.11 -4.62 10.31
N PRO A 40 3.11 -5.05 9.03
CA PRO A 40 3.55 -4.19 7.94
C PRO A 40 2.55 -3.08 7.61
N ILE A 41 3.08 -1.95 7.16
CA ILE A 41 2.33 -0.94 6.42
C ILE A 41 1.94 -1.54 5.07
N LYS A 42 0.66 -1.57 4.72
CA LYS A 42 0.17 -2.18 3.49
C LYS A 42 -0.33 -1.11 2.54
N LEU A 43 0.26 -1.05 1.35
CA LEU A 43 -0.12 -0.10 0.31
C LEU A 43 -0.74 -0.86 -0.86
N LEU A 44 -1.89 -0.38 -1.33
CA LEU A 44 -2.49 -0.81 -2.60
C LEU A 44 -2.21 0.27 -3.64
N GLU A 45 -1.43 -0.09 -4.65
CA GLU A 45 -0.97 0.78 -5.72
C GLU A 45 -1.74 0.47 -7.00
N VAL A 46 -2.39 1.49 -7.57
CA VAL A 46 -3.10 1.38 -8.84
C VAL A 46 -2.19 1.95 -9.92
N VAL A 47 -1.64 1.08 -10.76
CA VAL A 47 -0.59 1.42 -11.73
C VAL A 47 -1.08 1.08 -13.15
N GLU A 48 -0.96 2.03 -14.07
CA GLU A 48 -1.33 1.83 -15.47
C GLU A 48 -0.36 0.86 -16.15
N GLY A 49 -0.89 -0.12 -16.89
CA GLY A 49 -0.06 -1.08 -17.62
C GLY A 49 0.47 -2.25 -16.78
N THR A 50 0.12 -2.33 -15.50
CA THR A 50 0.32 -3.52 -14.66
C THR A 50 -0.37 -4.73 -15.29
N ILE A 51 0.35 -5.85 -15.32
CA ILE A 51 -0.22 -7.13 -15.77
C ILE A 51 -1.10 -7.68 -14.66
N GLU A 52 -2.36 -7.96 -15.00
CA GLU A 52 -3.36 -8.45 -14.03
C GLU A 52 -3.03 -9.86 -13.54
N ARG A 53 -2.99 -10.03 -12.22
CA ARG A 53 -2.64 -11.28 -11.51
C ARG A 53 -3.44 -11.50 -10.24
N GLY A 54 -4.34 -10.58 -9.91
CA GLY A 54 -5.03 -10.52 -8.64
C GLY A 54 -4.14 -9.95 -7.53
N ILE A 55 -4.38 -10.40 -6.31
CA ILE A 55 -3.68 -9.89 -5.12
C ILE A 55 -2.34 -10.63 -4.97
N GLU A 56 -1.26 -10.04 -5.47
CA GLU A 56 0.13 -10.52 -5.28
C GLU A 56 0.93 -9.54 -4.39
N PRO A 57 1.02 -9.77 -3.07
CA PRO A 57 1.74 -8.87 -2.17
C PRO A 57 3.26 -9.07 -2.23
N ILE A 58 3.99 -7.96 -2.31
CA ILE A 58 5.46 -7.92 -2.21
C ILE A 58 5.83 -7.34 -0.84
N ALA A 59 6.57 -8.11 -0.04
CA ALA A 59 6.96 -7.73 1.31
C ALA A 59 8.39 -7.15 1.36
N PHE A 60 8.56 -6.10 2.16
CA PHE A 60 9.82 -5.42 2.41
C PHE A 60 10.08 -5.35 3.91
N THR A 61 11.30 -5.69 4.31
CA THR A 61 11.75 -5.52 5.71
C THR A 61 11.86 -4.05 6.06
N ALA A 62 11.77 -3.71 7.35
CA ALA A 62 12.07 -2.37 7.82
C ALA A 62 13.50 -1.94 7.44
N ASP A 63 13.70 -0.64 7.21
CA ASP A 63 15.01 -0.03 6.95
C ASP A 63 15.13 1.25 7.82
N PRO A 64 15.48 1.10 9.12
CA PRO A 64 15.59 2.22 10.03
C PRO A 64 16.70 3.22 9.65
N GLU A 65 17.74 2.78 8.93
CA GLU A 65 18.81 3.66 8.45
C GLU A 65 18.30 4.67 7.43
N LYS A 66 17.28 4.30 6.64
CA LYS A 66 16.55 5.21 5.76
C LYS A 66 15.34 5.85 6.43
N GLY A 67 15.12 5.62 7.73
CA GLY A 67 13.99 6.13 8.51
C GLY A 67 12.65 5.50 8.11
N ILE A 68 12.66 4.22 7.75
CA ILE A 68 11.48 3.38 7.51
C ILE A 68 11.45 2.35 8.66
N ASP A 69 10.83 2.73 9.77
CA ASP A 69 10.95 1.99 11.04
C ASP A 69 9.97 0.80 11.17
N TYR A 70 9.28 0.46 10.10
CA TYR A 70 8.28 -0.60 10.04
C TYR A 70 8.44 -1.39 8.73
N PRO A 71 8.18 -2.71 8.71
CA PRO A 71 8.07 -3.43 7.47
C PRO A 71 6.93 -2.86 6.62
N SER A 72 7.00 -3.09 5.31
CA SER A 72 5.95 -2.67 4.38
C SER A 72 5.61 -3.77 3.40
N MET A 73 4.42 -3.67 2.83
CA MET A 73 3.90 -4.59 1.85
C MET A 73 3.19 -3.77 0.78
N ILE A 74 3.49 -4.06 -0.48
CA ILE A 74 2.89 -3.40 -1.63
C ILE A 74 2.10 -4.42 -2.42
N ILE A 75 0.89 -4.06 -2.78
CA ILE A 75 0.03 -4.79 -3.69
C ILE A 75 -0.16 -3.87 -4.89
N GLU A 76 0.34 -4.27 -6.05
CA GLU A 76 0.19 -3.53 -7.30
C GLU A 76 -0.95 -4.14 -8.10
N VAL A 77 -1.85 -3.31 -8.60
CA VAL A 77 -3.00 -3.73 -9.41
C VAL A 77 -3.23 -2.78 -10.60
N SER A 78 -3.84 -3.31 -11.66
CA SER A 78 -4.32 -2.46 -12.77
C SER A 78 -5.51 -1.58 -12.32
N PRO A 79 -5.86 -0.52 -13.07
CA PRO A 79 -7.09 0.23 -12.84
C PRO A 79 -8.35 -0.64 -12.91
N ASP A 80 -8.36 -1.67 -13.76
CA ASP A 80 -9.50 -2.57 -13.95
C ASP A 80 -9.60 -3.55 -12.74
N GLU A 81 -8.49 -4.14 -12.30
CA GLU A 81 -8.43 -4.92 -11.06
C GLU A 81 -8.87 -4.09 -9.84
N PHE A 82 -8.49 -2.81 -9.78
CA PHE A 82 -8.98 -1.93 -8.73
C PHE A 82 -10.51 -1.74 -8.78
N GLN A 83 -11.10 -1.62 -9.96
CA GLN A 83 -12.57 -1.60 -10.09
C GLN A 83 -13.20 -2.92 -9.62
N HIS A 84 -12.61 -4.06 -9.98
CA HIS A 84 -13.05 -5.37 -9.51
C HIS A 84 -12.94 -5.49 -7.97
N ILE A 85 -11.91 -4.92 -7.34
CA ILE A 85 -11.80 -4.83 -5.88
C ILE A 85 -12.95 -3.97 -5.30
N CYS A 86 -13.21 -2.80 -5.87
CA CYS A 86 -14.30 -1.92 -5.41
C CYS A 86 -15.68 -2.58 -5.54
N ASN A 87 -15.89 -3.37 -6.59
CA ASN A 87 -17.14 -4.10 -6.83
C ASN A 87 -17.26 -5.37 -5.98
N GLY A 88 -16.19 -5.78 -5.28
CA GLY A 88 -16.14 -7.01 -4.47
C GLY A 88 -15.95 -8.29 -5.28
N GLU A 89 -15.51 -8.18 -6.53
CA GLU A 89 -15.20 -9.29 -7.43
C GLU A 89 -13.80 -9.87 -7.15
N ILE A 90 -12.85 -9.02 -6.75
CA ILE A 90 -11.56 -9.41 -6.17
C ILE A 90 -11.58 -9.08 -4.68
N ASN A 91 -11.43 -10.11 -3.83
CA ASN A 91 -11.67 -9.95 -2.40
C ASN A 91 -10.38 -9.78 -1.59
N LEU A 92 -10.16 -8.57 -1.06
CA LEU A 92 -9.09 -8.30 -0.10
C LEU A 92 -9.35 -8.93 1.29
N LYS A 93 -10.62 -9.23 1.60
CA LYS A 93 -11.03 -9.72 2.93
C LYS A 93 -10.55 -11.14 3.23
N ASP A 94 -10.18 -11.91 2.20
CA ASP A 94 -9.58 -13.23 2.39
C ASP A 94 -8.24 -13.12 3.14
N ASN A 95 -7.58 -11.96 3.04
CA ASN A 95 -6.38 -11.61 3.81
C ASN A 95 -6.69 -10.74 5.05
N GLY A 96 -7.97 -10.50 5.34
CA GLY A 96 -8.43 -9.61 6.40
C GLY A 96 -8.23 -8.12 6.12
N TRP A 97 -8.08 -7.73 4.84
CA TRP A 97 -7.80 -6.34 4.45
C TRP A 97 -9.01 -5.61 3.87
N MET A 98 -8.98 -4.28 3.98
CA MET A 98 -9.96 -3.37 3.39
C MET A 98 -9.24 -2.17 2.77
N VAL A 99 -9.80 -1.62 1.69
CA VAL A 99 -9.31 -0.35 1.13
C VAL A 99 -9.59 0.76 2.13
N GLY A 100 -8.55 1.40 2.64
CA GLY A 100 -8.63 2.52 3.57
C GLY A 100 -8.43 3.86 2.87
N GLU A 101 -7.69 4.74 3.54
CA GLU A 101 -7.47 6.11 3.08
C GLU A 101 -6.60 6.16 1.80
N GLU A 102 -6.99 7.01 0.86
CA GLU A 102 -6.16 7.34 -0.31
C GLU A 102 -5.05 8.32 0.09
N LEU A 103 -3.79 7.92 -0.13
CA LEU A 103 -2.62 8.74 0.14
C LEU A 103 -2.34 9.62 -1.08
N ARG A 104 -2.64 10.91 -0.97
CA ARG A 104 -2.43 11.89 -2.05
C ARG A 104 -1.13 12.66 -1.86
N ILE A 105 -0.51 13.06 -2.96
CA ILE A 105 0.55 14.09 -2.90
C ILE A 105 -0.13 15.45 -2.78
N ALA A 106 0.27 16.22 -1.78
CA ALA A 106 -0.13 17.62 -1.60
C ALA A 106 0.72 18.53 -2.49
#